data_AF-A0A0X3VZA6-F1
#
_entry.id   AF-A0A0X3VZA6-F1
#
_cell.length_a   1.000
_cell.length_b   1.000
_cell.length_c   1.000
_cell.angle_alpha   90.00
_cell.angle_beta   90.00
_cell.angle_gamma   90.00
#
_symmetry.space_group_name_H-M   'P 1'
#
loop_
_entity.id
_entity.type
_entity.pdbx_description
1 polymer ?
#
loop_
_entity_poly.entity_id
_entity_poly.type
_entity_poly.pdbx_seq_one_letter_code
_entity_poly.pdbx_strand_id
1 'polypeptide(L)'
;MGMELTAFFSSGDGWAQPWMLDIELVESLRFGPPAGHTDLDVAIALTRLLHHDFVSYGTDGQGRHLDDDSAPLIIKAHRAVLERLALEPPAWPFRTFDGPRGFGTYWRANDMSGSWKARRDCIEQILGPTRDALEDLEELEYERRFTKGPSGSFKNLIFAADGVKPEIVLRDAVNNEVEIVRHADTCLVFTDPLPPHGLTWRQMVAWWQKNHQPGADEKTAAEGLYRRLYRSLDSKPEQLLMITYCVRYAEEGGFDLPALIPQVYLHYDPYTRKSGKQSGALYRQRMDFLLLAPDRSRIVIEVDGVQHYGRPNPPDEQGRITHTAVPRLYAEMVAEDRRLRLAGYEIYRFGGWELKDPGGRQLLESFFTSLLARHQKPAL
;
A
#
# COMPACT_ATOMS: atom_id res chain seq x y z
N MET A 1 8.87 -10.60 -11.66
CA MET A 1 10.10 -11.40 -11.79
C MET A 1 10.94 -10.63 -12.79
N GLY A 2 12.05 -10.04 -12.33
CA GLY A 2 12.82 -9.08 -13.13
C GLY A 2 13.52 -9.73 -14.32
N MET A 3 13.91 -8.91 -15.30
CA MET A 3 14.73 -9.37 -16.43
C MET A 3 16.16 -9.61 -15.98
N GLU A 4 16.65 -10.85 -16.10
CA GLU A 4 18.03 -11.22 -15.82
C GLU A 4 18.98 -10.72 -16.91
N LEU A 5 20.21 -10.36 -16.55
CA LEU A 5 21.22 -9.86 -17.50
C LEU A 5 21.49 -10.83 -18.65
N THR A 6 21.38 -12.14 -18.40
CA THR A 6 21.54 -13.20 -19.39
C THR A 6 20.50 -13.17 -20.51
N ALA A 7 19.36 -12.49 -20.31
CA ALA A 7 18.31 -12.37 -21.31
C ALA A 7 18.71 -11.55 -22.54
N PHE A 8 19.75 -10.71 -22.44
CA PHE A 8 20.29 -9.97 -23.59
C PHE A 8 21.27 -10.80 -24.44
N PHE A 9 21.57 -12.03 -24.04
CA PHE A 9 22.62 -12.84 -24.66
C PHE A 9 22.05 -14.17 -25.14
N SER A 10 22.39 -14.56 -26.37
CA SER A 10 22.05 -15.89 -26.87
C SER A 10 23.04 -16.93 -26.33
N SER A 11 22.55 -18.07 -25.84
CA SER A 11 23.40 -19.23 -25.56
C SER A 11 23.85 -19.83 -26.89
N GLY A 12 25.12 -19.62 -27.26
CA GLY A 12 25.73 -20.39 -28.34
C GLY A 12 25.66 -21.88 -28.01
N ASP A 13 25.29 -22.72 -28.98
CA ASP A 13 25.14 -24.16 -28.81
C ASP A 13 26.38 -24.77 -28.12
N GLY A 14 26.14 -25.42 -26.98
CA GLY A 14 26.98 -26.40 -26.30
C GLY A 14 28.51 -26.28 -26.44
N TRP A 15 29.14 -25.86 -25.34
CA TRP A 15 30.57 -25.97 -25.03
C TRP A 15 31.49 -24.93 -25.71
N ALA A 16 31.78 -23.87 -24.94
CA ALA A 16 32.90 -22.94 -25.07
C ALA A 16 32.83 -21.80 -26.11
N GLN A 17 31.75 -21.00 -26.11
CA GLN A 17 31.74 -19.66 -26.74
C GLN A 17 31.29 -18.58 -25.75
N PRO A 18 31.86 -17.36 -25.79
CA PRO A 18 31.46 -16.24 -24.93
C PRO A 18 30.02 -15.81 -25.24
N TRP A 19 29.33 -15.28 -24.22
CA TRP A 19 27.99 -14.70 -24.32
C TRP A 19 27.93 -13.69 -25.48
N MET A 20 27.21 -14.02 -26.56
CA MET A 20 27.03 -13.10 -27.68
C MET A 20 25.79 -12.25 -27.43
N LEU A 21 25.96 -10.93 -27.53
CA LEU A 21 24.86 -9.99 -27.39
C LEU A 21 23.85 -10.19 -28.53
N ASP A 22 22.58 -10.31 -28.19
CA ASP A 22 21.49 -10.34 -29.15
C ASP A 22 21.23 -8.91 -29.66
N ILE A 23 21.89 -8.57 -30.77
CA ILE A 23 21.81 -7.23 -31.39
C ILE A 23 20.37 -6.93 -31.82
N GLU A 24 19.66 -7.90 -32.39
CA GLU A 24 18.27 -7.70 -32.85
C GLU A 24 17.36 -7.38 -31.67
N LEU A 25 17.49 -8.10 -30.56
CA LEU A 25 16.78 -7.80 -29.33
C LEU A 25 17.11 -6.39 -28.84
N VAL A 26 18.38 -6.04 -28.69
CA VAL A 26 18.81 -4.71 -28.21
C VAL A 26 18.29 -3.57 -29.08
N GLU A 27 18.31 -3.74 -30.40
CA GLU A 27 17.75 -2.74 -31.32
C GLU A 27 16.23 -2.63 -31.18
N SER A 28 15.53 -3.75 -30.95
CA SER A 28 14.08 -3.77 -30.72
C SER A 28 13.66 -3.02 -29.44
N LEU A 29 14.49 -3.03 -28.39
CA LEU A 29 14.23 -2.34 -27.11
C LEU A 29 14.05 -0.83 -27.27
N ARG A 30 14.53 -0.25 -28.37
CA ARG A 30 14.35 1.17 -28.69
C ARG A 30 12.89 1.50 -28.99
N PHE A 31 12.08 0.51 -29.35
CA PHE A 31 10.69 0.69 -29.76
C PHE A 31 9.68 0.16 -28.72
N GLY A 32 10.11 -0.70 -27.79
CA GLY A 32 9.27 -1.19 -26.70
C GLY A 32 9.91 -2.36 -25.95
N PRO A 33 9.36 -2.77 -24.80
CA PRO A 33 9.88 -3.91 -24.05
C PRO A 33 9.50 -5.23 -24.75
N PRO A 34 10.29 -6.31 -24.56
CA PRO A 34 9.93 -7.63 -25.07
C PRO A 34 8.69 -8.17 -24.34
N ALA A 35 8.00 -9.11 -24.97
CA ALA A 35 6.80 -9.70 -24.41
C ALA A 35 7.05 -10.29 -23.01
N GLY A 36 6.19 -9.93 -22.04
CA GLY A 36 6.30 -10.40 -20.66
C GLY A 36 7.18 -9.53 -19.75
N HIS A 37 7.77 -8.45 -20.24
CA HIS A 37 8.57 -7.52 -19.46
C HIS A 37 8.04 -6.08 -19.57
N THR A 38 8.29 -5.27 -18.54
CA THR A 38 7.97 -3.83 -18.58
C THR A 38 9.18 -3.00 -19.02
N ASP A 39 8.95 -1.75 -19.40
CA ASP A 39 10.05 -0.80 -19.64
C ASP A 39 10.91 -0.61 -18.37
N LEU A 40 10.34 -0.73 -17.18
CA LEU A 40 11.06 -0.67 -15.92
C LEU A 40 12.01 -1.85 -15.74
N ASP A 41 11.55 -3.07 -16.00
CA ASP A 41 12.38 -4.29 -15.94
C ASP A 41 13.59 -4.16 -16.89
N VAL A 42 13.35 -3.66 -18.11
CA VAL A 42 14.37 -3.43 -19.13
C VAL A 42 15.35 -2.34 -18.71
N ALA A 43 14.85 -1.21 -18.18
CA ALA A 43 15.69 -0.09 -17.75
C ALA A 43 16.64 -0.49 -16.61
N ILE A 44 16.17 -1.27 -15.63
CA ILE A 44 16.98 -1.79 -14.53
C ILE A 44 18.09 -2.69 -15.08
N ALA A 45 17.74 -3.62 -15.97
CA ALA A 45 18.70 -4.57 -16.53
C ALA A 45 19.78 -3.87 -17.38
N LEU A 46 19.39 -2.91 -18.24
CA LEU A 46 20.34 -2.12 -19.04
C LEU A 46 21.23 -1.22 -18.17
N THR A 47 20.67 -0.61 -17.11
CA THR A 47 21.44 0.21 -16.15
C THR A 47 22.50 -0.62 -15.44
N ARG A 48 22.14 -1.83 -14.98
CA ARG A 48 23.07 -2.77 -14.33
C ARG A 48 24.17 -3.23 -15.29
N LEU A 49 23.82 -3.55 -16.54
CA LEU A 49 24.78 -3.98 -17.56
C LEU A 49 25.82 -2.88 -17.84
N LEU A 50 25.37 -1.65 -18.10
CA LEU A 50 26.25 -0.51 -18.35
C LEU A 50 27.14 -0.22 -17.15
N HIS A 51 26.59 -0.22 -15.94
CA HIS A 51 27.36 0.01 -14.72
C HIS A 51 28.45 -1.06 -14.55
N HIS A 52 28.07 -2.34 -14.61
CA HIS A 52 28.99 -3.46 -14.41
C HIS A 52 30.15 -3.44 -15.41
N ASP A 53 29.87 -3.29 -16.70
CA ASP A 53 30.88 -3.38 -17.74
C ASP A 53 31.85 -2.19 -17.77
N PHE A 54 31.35 -0.96 -17.55
CA PHE A 54 32.23 0.21 -17.46
C PHE A 54 33.06 0.20 -16.16
N VAL A 55 32.50 -0.27 -15.04
CA VAL A 55 33.27 -0.46 -13.80
C VAL A 55 34.35 -1.51 -13.99
N SER A 56 34.00 -2.67 -14.55
CA SER A 56 34.95 -3.75 -14.83
C SER A 56 36.09 -3.28 -15.73
N TYR A 57 35.79 -2.59 -16.84
CA TYR A 57 36.82 -1.99 -17.69
C TYR A 57 37.68 -0.98 -16.93
N GLY A 58 37.07 -0.20 -16.03
CA GLY A 58 37.71 0.72 -15.10
C GLY A 58 38.68 0.10 -14.10
N THR A 59 38.56 -1.19 -13.81
CA THR A 59 39.29 -1.83 -12.70
C THR A 59 40.19 -2.96 -13.16
N ASP A 60 39.69 -4.19 -13.11
CA ASP A 60 40.44 -5.44 -13.35
C ASP A 60 40.17 -6.05 -14.73
N GLY A 61 39.22 -5.45 -15.48
CA GLY A 61 38.81 -5.87 -16.81
C GLY A 61 38.09 -7.21 -16.86
N GLN A 62 37.72 -7.81 -15.72
CA GLN A 62 37.17 -9.16 -15.65
C GLN A 62 35.65 -9.18 -15.80
N GLY A 63 35.12 -10.16 -16.54
CA GLY A 63 33.68 -10.41 -16.62
C GLY A 63 32.89 -9.32 -17.35
N ARG A 64 33.51 -8.66 -18.33
CA ARG A 64 32.79 -7.78 -19.28
C ARG A 64 32.02 -8.60 -20.30
N HIS A 65 30.91 -8.03 -20.76
CA HIS A 65 30.01 -8.64 -21.74
C HIS A 65 29.93 -7.83 -23.04
N LEU A 66 30.24 -6.54 -22.98
CA LEU A 66 30.18 -5.57 -24.07
C LEU A 66 31.59 -5.27 -24.59
N ASP A 67 31.62 -4.98 -25.88
CA ASP A 67 32.76 -4.44 -26.62
C ASP A 67 32.45 -3.01 -27.13
N ASP A 68 33.38 -2.44 -27.89
CA ASP A 68 33.26 -1.08 -28.42
C ASP A 68 32.13 -0.91 -29.46
N ASP A 69 31.68 -1.99 -30.08
CA ASP A 69 30.59 -1.96 -31.08
C ASP A 69 29.22 -2.07 -30.40
N SER A 70 29.11 -2.88 -29.35
CA SER A 70 27.88 -3.12 -28.61
C SER A 70 27.56 -2.08 -27.54
N ALA A 71 28.56 -1.49 -26.87
CA ALA A 71 28.33 -0.46 -25.85
C ALA A 71 27.51 0.75 -26.35
N PRO A 72 27.78 1.31 -27.55
CA PRO A 72 26.95 2.36 -28.13
C PRO A 72 25.49 1.95 -28.38
N LEU A 73 25.22 0.67 -28.68
CA LEU A 73 23.87 0.17 -28.91
C LEU A 73 23.09 0.09 -27.60
N ILE A 74 23.72 -0.43 -26.54
CA ILE A 74 23.14 -0.48 -25.19
C ILE A 74 22.85 0.92 -24.66
N ILE A 75 23.77 1.89 -24.83
CA ILE A 75 23.53 3.29 -24.42
C ILE A 75 22.33 3.89 -25.17
N LYS A 76 22.13 3.58 -26.45
CA LYS A 76 20.98 4.05 -27.23
C LYS A 76 19.67 3.40 -26.77
N ALA A 77 19.68 2.09 -26.52
CA ALA A 77 18.52 1.37 -26.00
C ALA A 77 18.13 1.89 -24.61
N HIS A 78 19.11 2.04 -23.71
CA HIS A 78 18.92 2.58 -22.36
C HIS A 78 18.27 3.96 -22.38
N ARG A 79 18.78 4.88 -23.21
CA ARG A 79 18.17 6.19 -23.42
C ARG A 79 16.71 6.08 -23.84
N ALA A 80 16.41 5.29 -24.87
CA ALA A 80 15.05 5.18 -25.41
C ALA A 80 14.08 4.61 -24.37
N VAL A 81 14.52 3.65 -23.55
CA VAL A 81 13.70 3.06 -22.48
C VAL A 81 13.45 4.08 -21.36
N LEU A 82 14.47 4.83 -20.92
CA LEU A 82 14.32 5.88 -19.90
C LEU A 82 13.38 7.00 -20.35
N GLU A 83 13.47 7.43 -21.62
CA GLU A 83 12.57 8.44 -22.18
C GLU A 83 11.11 7.97 -22.18
N ARG A 84 10.86 6.67 -22.44
CA ARG A 84 9.51 6.08 -22.31
C ARG A 84 9.00 6.02 -20.87
N LEU A 85 9.90 5.90 -19.89
CA LEU A 85 9.58 6.01 -18.46
C LEU A 85 9.46 7.47 -17.99
N ALA A 86 9.58 8.45 -18.90
CA ALA A 86 9.63 9.88 -18.58
C ALA A 86 10.76 10.25 -17.59
N LEU A 87 11.87 9.51 -17.63
CA LEU A 87 13.10 9.80 -16.90
C LEU A 87 14.11 10.50 -17.79
N GLU A 88 14.88 11.41 -17.20
CA GLU A 88 15.98 12.10 -17.88
C GLU A 88 17.17 11.14 -18.10
N PRO A 89 17.58 10.87 -19.36
CA PRO A 89 18.68 9.95 -19.64
C PRO A 89 20.05 10.51 -19.24
N PRO A 90 20.98 9.66 -18.77
CA PRO A 90 22.31 10.10 -18.37
C PRO A 90 23.11 10.70 -19.52
N ALA A 91 23.87 11.76 -19.20
CA ALA A 91 24.76 12.42 -20.13
C ALA A 91 26.13 11.72 -20.14
N TRP A 92 26.33 10.87 -21.13
CA TRP A 92 27.58 10.14 -21.28
C TRP A 92 28.68 11.01 -21.93
N PRO A 93 29.89 11.12 -21.35
CA PRO A 93 31.01 11.81 -21.98
C PRO A 93 31.82 10.92 -22.95
N PHE A 94 31.59 9.61 -22.89
CA PHE A 94 32.16 8.59 -23.80
C PHE A 94 31.03 7.70 -24.34
N ARG A 95 31.33 6.84 -25.31
CA ARG A 95 30.36 5.89 -25.92
C ARG A 95 30.90 4.47 -26.05
N THR A 96 32.20 4.30 -25.89
CA THR A 96 32.94 3.05 -26.06
C THR A 96 33.87 2.85 -24.86
N PHE A 97 34.55 1.72 -24.76
CA PHE A 97 35.60 1.49 -23.77
C PHE A 97 36.91 2.13 -24.23
N ASP A 98 37.34 1.80 -25.45
CA ASP A 98 38.57 2.27 -26.06
C ASP A 98 38.32 3.33 -27.16
N GLY A 99 39.40 3.90 -27.70
CA GLY A 99 39.35 4.85 -28.81
C GLY A 99 39.07 6.32 -28.41
N PRO A 100 38.87 7.21 -29.40
CA PRO A 100 38.77 8.67 -29.17
C PRO A 100 37.56 9.10 -28.34
N ARG A 101 36.48 8.31 -28.34
CA ARG A 101 35.29 8.51 -27.48
C ARG A 101 35.18 7.41 -26.42
N GLY A 102 36.29 6.79 -26.05
CA GLY A 102 36.35 5.70 -25.08
C GLY A 102 36.46 6.17 -23.63
N PHE A 103 35.89 5.41 -22.70
CA PHE A 103 36.05 5.62 -21.26
C PHE A 103 37.52 5.65 -20.85
N GLY A 104 38.36 4.79 -21.45
CA GLY A 104 39.79 4.75 -21.17
C GLY A 104 40.52 6.03 -21.57
N THR A 105 40.09 6.68 -22.65
CA THR A 105 40.60 7.99 -23.08
C THR A 105 40.10 9.09 -22.17
N TYR A 106 38.81 9.05 -21.81
CA TYR A 106 38.19 10.00 -20.91
C TYR A 106 38.86 10.01 -19.53
N TRP A 107 39.05 8.84 -18.90
CA TRP A 107 39.63 8.78 -17.56
C TRP A 107 41.09 9.26 -17.54
N ARG A 108 41.83 9.06 -18.64
CA ARG A 108 43.24 9.48 -18.77
C ARG A 108 43.34 11.00 -18.84
N ALA A 109 42.38 11.63 -19.50
CA ALA A 109 42.27 13.08 -19.61
C ALA A 109 41.75 13.76 -18.32
N ASN A 110 41.21 12.99 -17.37
CA ASN A 110 40.62 13.48 -16.13
C ASN A 110 41.35 12.98 -14.86
N ASP A 111 42.65 12.64 -14.97
CA ASP A 111 43.52 12.25 -13.84
C ASP A 111 43.08 11.02 -13.03
N MET A 112 42.31 10.12 -13.64
CA MET A 112 41.79 8.91 -12.97
C MET A 112 42.67 7.66 -13.19
N SER A 113 43.79 7.79 -13.91
CA SER A 113 44.64 6.65 -14.30
C SER A 113 45.21 5.86 -13.13
N GLY A 114 45.46 6.49 -11.98
CA GLY A 114 46.04 5.84 -10.80
C GLY A 114 45.02 5.32 -9.78
N SER A 115 43.71 5.45 -10.03
CA SER A 115 42.69 5.20 -8.99
C SER A 115 41.47 4.46 -9.55
N TRP A 116 41.35 3.18 -9.21
CA TRP A 116 40.14 2.39 -9.44
C TRP A 116 38.92 3.00 -8.75
N LYS A 117 39.10 3.61 -7.58
CA LYS A 117 38.03 4.32 -6.89
C LYS A 117 37.52 5.49 -7.73
N ALA A 118 38.41 6.34 -8.25
CA ALA A 118 38.01 7.50 -9.04
C ALA A 118 37.25 7.11 -10.33
N ARG A 119 37.63 6.00 -10.96
CA ARG A 119 36.94 5.46 -12.14
C ARG A 119 35.55 4.93 -11.79
N ARG A 120 35.40 4.22 -10.66
CA ARG A 120 34.08 3.78 -10.16
C ARG A 120 33.19 4.97 -9.81
N ASP A 121 33.72 5.94 -9.07
CA ASP A 121 33.00 7.15 -8.69
C ASP A 121 32.55 7.95 -9.94
N CYS A 122 33.34 7.95 -11.03
CA CYS A 122 32.94 8.53 -12.31
C CYS A 122 31.72 7.82 -12.94
N ILE A 123 31.65 6.49 -12.89
CA ILE A 123 30.48 5.75 -13.39
C ILE A 123 29.27 5.97 -12.48
N GLU A 124 29.49 5.99 -11.17
CA GLU A 124 28.45 6.28 -10.18
C GLU A 124 27.85 7.68 -10.37
N GLN A 125 28.65 8.69 -10.70
CA GLN A 125 28.15 10.03 -11.02
C GLN A 125 27.26 10.07 -12.28
N ILE A 126 27.47 9.15 -13.22
CA ILE A 126 26.68 9.07 -14.46
C ILE A 126 25.39 8.28 -14.23
N LEU A 127 25.47 7.13 -13.57
CA LEU A 127 24.37 6.17 -13.47
C LEU A 127 23.65 6.14 -12.13
N GLY A 128 24.25 6.67 -11.06
CA GLY A 128 23.66 6.73 -9.72
C GLY A 128 22.27 7.38 -9.70
N PRO A 129 22.10 8.61 -10.24
CA PRO A 129 20.78 9.25 -10.30
C PRO A 129 19.73 8.45 -11.08
N THR A 130 20.15 7.74 -12.14
CA THR A 130 19.25 6.85 -12.89
C THR A 130 18.89 5.62 -12.07
N ARG A 131 19.85 5.00 -11.38
CA ARG A 131 19.60 3.85 -10.50
C ARG A 131 18.60 4.23 -9.41
N ASP A 132 18.85 5.34 -8.72
CA ASP A 132 18.00 5.81 -7.62
C ASP A 132 16.57 6.11 -8.13
N ALA A 133 16.42 6.75 -9.30
CA ALA A 133 15.10 6.99 -9.91
C ALA A 133 14.37 5.70 -10.34
N LEU A 134 15.12 4.68 -10.79
CA LEU A 134 14.55 3.37 -11.12
C LEU A 134 14.15 2.59 -9.87
N GLU A 135 14.90 2.71 -8.77
CA GLU A 135 14.54 2.16 -7.46
C GLU A 135 13.25 2.80 -6.94
N ASP A 136 13.11 4.13 -7.03
CA ASP A 136 11.87 4.84 -6.67
C ASP A 136 10.68 4.34 -7.53
N LEU A 137 10.88 4.15 -8.84
CA LEU A 137 9.84 3.62 -9.73
C LEU A 137 9.51 2.16 -9.44
N GLU A 138 10.49 1.33 -9.10
CA GLU A 138 10.30 -0.07 -8.71
C GLU A 138 9.54 -0.16 -7.39
N GLU A 139 9.85 0.70 -6.42
CA GLU A 139 9.08 0.85 -5.21
C GLU A 139 7.64 1.27 -5.55
N LEU A 140 7.42 2.30 -6.37
CA LEU A 140 6.08 2.71 -6.81
C LEU A 140 5.31 1.62 -7.60
N GLU A 141 5.98 0.81 -8.43
CA GLU A 141 5.35 -0.33 -9.13
C GLU A 141 5.02 -1.48 -8.17
N TYR A 142 5.92 -1.77 -7.24
CA TYR A 142 5.68 -2.73 -6.16
C TYR A 142 4.47 -2.27 -5.34
N GLU A 143 4.45 -1.01 -4.91
CA GLU A 143 3.33 -0.36 -4.23
C GLU A 143 2.00 -0.49 -5.00
N ARG A 144 2.02 -0.37 -6.34
CA ARG A 144 0.85 -0.59 -7.21
C ARG A 144 0.48 -2.07 -7.37
N ARG A 145 1.44 -3.00 -7.38
CA ARG A 145 1.18 -4.45 -7.51
C ARG A 145 0.62 -5.06 -6.23
N PHE A 146 0.88 -4.42 -5.08
CA PHE A 146 0.30 -4.81 -3.78
C PHE A 146 -1.06 -4.15 -3.49
N THR A 147 -1.74 -3.58 -4.49
CA THR A 147 -3.16 -3.17 -4.40
C THR A 147 -4.11 -4.36 -4.31
N LYS A 148 -3.99 -5.17 -3.25
CA LYS A 148 -5.11 -5.92 -2.67
C LYS A 148 -5.93 -5.01 -1.73
N GLY A 149 -6.15 -3.76 -2.15
CA GLY A 149 -6.98 -2.80 -1.44
C GLY A 149 -7.88 -2.08 -2.43
N PRO A 150 -9.05 -1.57 -1.99
CA PRO A 150 -9.98 -0.85 -2.85
C PRO A 150 -9.26 0.21 -3.68
N SER A 151 -9.47 0.16 -4.99
CA SER A 151 -8.89 1.06 -5.98
C SER A 151 -9.35 2.51 -5.74
N GLY A 152 -8.39 3.43 -5.68
CA GLY A 152 -8.61 4.86 -5.48
C GLY A 152 -7.56 5.51 -4.58
N SER A 153 -7.23 6.78 -4.82
CA SER A 153 -6.41 7.58 -3.91
C SER A 153 -7.18 7.80 -2.61
N PHE A 154 -6.52 7.62 -1.46
CA PHE A 154 -7.11 7.97 -0.17
C PHE A 154 -7.53 9.44 -0.16
N LYS A 155 -8.77 9.72 0.30
CA LYS A 155 -9.30 11.08 0.38
C LYS A 155 -9.58 11.50 1.82
N ASN A 156 -10.35 10.69 2.52
CA ASN A 156 -10.71 10.93 3.92
C ASN A 156 -11.13 9.64 4.62
N LEU A 157 -11.12 9.67 5.95
CA LEU A 157 -11.89 8.78 6.81
C LEU A 157 -12.89 9.61 7.60
N ILE A 158 -14.16 9.25 7.52
CA ILE A 158 -15.23 9.83 8.33
C ILE A 158 -15.61 8.77 9.36
N PHE A 159 -15.45 9.04 10.65
CA PHE A 159 -15.53 8.00 11.68
C PHE A 159 -15.97 8.53 13.04
N ALA A 160 -16.20 7.61 13.98
CA ALA A 160 -16.48 7.89 15.39
C ALA A 160 -17.55 8.97 15.62
N ALA A 161 -18.70 8.89 14.94
CA ALA A 161 -19.80 9.82 15.24
C ALA A 161 -20.28 9.61 16.69
N ASP A 162 -20.38 10.69 17.45
CA ASP A 162 -20.91 10.70 18.82
C ASP A 162 -22.37 11.16 18.76
N GLY A 163 -23.30 10.24 19.01
CA GLY A 163 -24.74 10.48 18.90
C GLY A 163 -25.28 10.34 17.48
N VAL A 164 -25.72 11.44 16.85
CA VAL A 164 -26.46 11.38 15.58
C VAL A 164 -25.51 11.09 14.42
N LYS A 165 -25.92 10.14 13.55
CA LYS A 165 -25.14 9.75 12.36
C LYS A 165 -24.99 10.91 11.37
N PRO A 166 -23.80 11.11 10.77
CA PRO A 166 -23.59 12.10 9.73
C PRO A 166 -24.39 11.78 8.46
N GLU A 167 -24.96 12.80 7.83
CA GLU A 167 -25.56 12.67 6.52
C GLU A 167 -24.52 13.03 5.45
N ILE A 168 -24.06 12.01 4.71
CA ILE A 168 -22.99 12.14 3.72
C ILE A 168 -23.60 12.02 2.31
N VAL A 169 -23.27 12.96 1.44
CA VAL A 169 -23.69 12.96 0.04
C VAL A 169 -22.47 12.99 -0.88
N LEU A 170 -22.58 12.32 -2.03
CA LEU A 170 -21.61 12.43 -3.11
C LEU A 170 -21.93 13.69 -3.92
N ARG A 171 -21.11 14.73 -3.81
CA ARG A 171 -21.24 15.97 -4.58
C ARG A 171 -20.84 15.77 -6.03
N ASP A 172 -19.72 15.08 -6.23
CA ASP A 172 -19.17 14.78 -7.54
C ASP A 172 -18.82 13.29 -7.61
N ALA A 173 -19.55 12.56 -8.44
CA ALA A 173 -19.34 11.13 -8.64
C ALA A 173 -18.10 10.81 -9.48
N VAL A 174 -17.74 11.70 -10.41
CA VAL A 174 -16.59 11.52 -11.30
C VAL A 174 -15.31 11.71 -10.50
N ASN A 175 -15.29 12.76 -9.68
CA ASN A 175 -14.14 13.06 -8.84
C ASN A 175 -14.18 12.32 -7.50
N ASN A 176 -15.26 11.62 -7.14
CA ASN A 176 -15.46 10.96 -5.85
C ASN A 176 -15.34 11.96 -4.68
N GLU A 177 -16.00 13.11 -4.79
CA GLU A 177 -16.04 14.15 -3.75
C GLU A 177 -17.28 13.98 -2.87
N VAL A 178 -17.04 13.85 -1.56
CA VAL A 178 -18.07 13.65 -0.55
C VAL A 178 -18.21 14.89 0.32
N GLU A 179 -19.44 15.20 0.71
CA GLU A 179 -19.74 16.27 1.67
C GLU A 179 -20.62 15.72 2.79
N ILE A 180 -20.35 16.15 4.03
CA ILE A 180 -21.25 15.94 5.16
C ILE A 180 -22.22 17.11 5.23
N VAL A 181 -23.47 16.89 4.80
CA VAL A 181 -24.51 17.94 4.73
C VAL A 181 -25.20 18.20 6.07
N ARG A 182 -25.14 17.22 7.00
CA ARG A 182 -25.67 17.35 8.37
C ARG A 182 -24.83 16.57 9.36
N HIS A 183 -24.77 17.09 10.60
CA HIS A 183 -24.08 16.48 11.73
C HIS A 183 -22.58 16.27 11.51
N ALA A 184 -21.93 17.20 10.78
CA ALA A 184 -20.47 17.16 10.59
C ALA A 184 -19.71 17.30 11.92
N ASP A 185 -20.29 18.03 12.87
CA ASP A 185 -19.79 18.28 14.22
C ASP A 185 -19.81 17.04 15.13
N THR A 186 -20.59 16.01 14.77
CA THR A 186 -20.69 14.79 15.60
C THR A 186 -19.61 13.76 15.25
N CYS A 187 -18.98 13.84 14.08
CA CYS A 187 -17.99 12.87 13.61
C CYS A 187 -16.57 13.45 13.51
N LEU A 188 -15.59 12.56 13.34
CA LEU A 188 -14.21 12.91 13.06
C LEU A 188 -13.93 12.73 11.57
N VAL A 189 -13.15 13.65 10.99
CA VAL A 189 -12.72 13.61 9.59
C VAL A 189 -11.20 13.67 9.52
N PHE A 190 -10.58 12.54 9.16
CA PHE A 190 -9.14 12.46 8.93
C PHE A 190 -8.86 12.63 7.43
N THR A 191 -8.04 13.63 7.08
CA THR A 191 -7.72 13.99 5.68
C THR A 191 -6.22 13.97 5.39
N ASP A 192 -5.38 13.71 6.39
CA ASP A 192 -3.94 13.60 6.17
C ASP A 192 -3.64 12.41 5.23
N PRO A 193 -2.62 12.47 4.36
CA PRO A 193 -2.25 11.35 3.50
C PRO A 193 -1.98 10.07 4.31
N LEU A 194 -2.47 8.93 3.83
CA LEU A 194 -2.14 7.66 4.46
C LEU A 194 -0.66 7.32 4.26
N PRO A 195 0.08 6.99 5.32
CA PRO A 195 1.45 6.52 5.22
C PRO A 195 1.59 5.21 4.44
N PRO A 196 2.77 4.91 3.88
CA PRO A 196 3.06 3.67 3.13
C PRO A 196 2.83 2.37 3.91
N HIS A 197 2.78 2.44 5.25
CA HIS A 197 2.69 1.31 6.17
C HIS A 197 1.44 1.41 7.07
N GLY A 198 0.32 1.82 6.51
CA GLY A 198 -0.95 1.91 7.25
C GLY A 198 -1.01 3.14 8.16
N LEU A 199 -1.92 3.12 9.13
CA LEU A 199 -2.16 4.23 10.06
C LEU A 199 -1.93 3.76 11.50
N THR A 200 -0.85 4.21 12.12
CA THR A 200 -0.49 3.83 13.49
C THR A 200 -1.23 4.65 14.54
N TRP A 201 -1.30 4.13 15.76
CA TRP A 201 -1.86 4.86 16.89
C TRP A 201 -1.13 6.19 17.12
N ARG A 202 0.21 6.19 17.07
CA ARG A 202 1.03 7.41 17.19
C ARG A 202 0.63 8.49 16.19
N GLN A 203 0.40 8.10 14.94
CA GLN A 203 0.00 9.03 13.88
C GLN A 203 -1.40 9.60 14.13
N MET A 204 -2.35 8.77 14.57
CA MET A 204 -3.67 9.27 14.96
C MET A 204 -3.60 10.19 16.18
N VAL A 205 -2.75 9.90 17.17
CA VAL A 205 -2.55 10.77 18.34
C VAL A 205 -1.94 12.12 17.94
N ALA A 206 -0.93 12.12 17.07
CA ALA A 206 -0.33 13.35 16.54
C ALA A 206 -1.35 14.19 15.76
N TRP A 207 -2.16 13.54 14.91
CA TRP A 207 -3.27 14.20 14.21
C TRP A 207 -4.30 14.78 15.19
N TRP A 208 -4.68 14.02 16.23
CA TRP A 208 -5.64 14.49 17.24
C TRP A 208 -5.10 15.68 18.03
N GLN A 209 -3.85 15.60 18.49
CA GLN A 209 -3.15 16.67 19.18
C GLN A 209 -3.13 17.95 18.34
N LYS A 210 -2.73 17.85 17.07
CA LYS A 210 -2.67 18.98 16.14
C LYS A 210 -4.03 19.66 15.95
N ASN A 211 -5.11 18.89 15.79
CA ASN A 211 -6.40 19.41 15.36
C ASN A 211 -7.38 19.71 16.51
N HIS A 212 -7.26 19.06 17.66
CA HIS A 212 -8.25 19.12 18.74
C HIS A 212 -7.66 19.49 20.11
N GLN A 213 -6.37 19.22 20.34
CA GLN A 213 -5.72 19.49 21.63
C GLN A 213 -4.29 20.06 21.44
N PRO A 214 -4.16 21.23 20.78
CA PRO A 214 -2.85 21.82 20.52
C PRO A 214 -2.15 22.15 21.85
N GLY A 215 -0.89 21.75 21.97
CA GLY A 215 -0.07 21.97 23.16
C GLY A 215 -0.21 20.91 24.28
N ALA A 216 -1.11 19.93 24.13
CA ALA A 216 -1.12 18.76 25.01
C ALA A 216 0.13 17.89 24.77
N ASP A 217 0.63 17.18 25.78
CA ASP A 217 1.65 16.14 25.58
C ASP A 217 1.05 14.88 24.92
N GLU A 218 1.91 14.00 24.39
CA GLU A 218 1.50 12.80 23.63
C GLU A 218 0.55 11.90 24.44
N LYS A 219 0.79 11.74 25.75
CA LYS A 219 -0.05 10.90 26.61
C LYS A 219 -1.41 11.52 26.84
N THR A 220 -1.46 12.81 27.16
CA THR A 220 -2.74 13.54 27.33
C THR A 220 -3.56 13.53 26.04
N ALA A 221 -2.92 13.71 24.88
CA ALA A 221 -3.56 13.62 23.58
C ALA A 221 -4.09 12.21 23.29
N ALA A 222 -3.32 11.16 23.60
CA ALA A 222 -3.74 9.78 23.43
C ALA A 222 -4.95 9.42 24.30
N GLU A 223 -4.97 9.84 25.57
CA GLU A 223 -6.12 9.66 26.45
C GLU A 223 -7.36 10.42 25.94
N GLY A 224 -7.18 11.64 25.46
CA GLY A 224 -8.24 12.45 24.86
C GLY A 224 -8.85 11.78 23.63
N LEU A 225 -8.02 11.31 22.71
CA LEU A 225 -8.43 10.59 21.51
C LEU A 225 -9.18 9.31 21.88
N TYR A 226 -8.60 8.46 22.75
CA TYR A 226 -9.24 7.21 23.18
C TYR A 226 -10.66 7.45 23.74
N ARG A 227 -10.82 8.43 24.63
CA ARG A 227 -12.15 8.78 25.20
C ARG A 227 -13.11 9.23 24.12
N ARG A 228 -12.64 10.01 23.13
CA ARG A 228 -13.47 10.48 22.02
C ARG A 228 -13.93 9.33 21.11
N LEU A 229 -13.05 8.37 20.83
CA LEU A 229 -13.37 7.18 20.04
C LEU A 229 -14.34 6.26 20.80
N TYR A 230 -14.10 6.04 22.09
CA TYR A 230 -14.93 5.17 22.94
C TYR A 230 -16.39 5.63 23.02
N ARG A 231 -16.65 6.95 23.03
CA ARG A 231 -18.02 7.51 23.06
C ARG A 231 -18.85 7.18 21.82
N SER A 232 -18.21 6.84 20.69
CA SER A 232 -18.93 6.52 19.46
C SER A 232 -19.53 5.11 19.42
N LEU A 233 -19.20 4.24 20.38
CA LEU A 233 -19.57 2.82 20.33
C LEU A 233 -21.02 2.59 20.74
N ASP A 234 -21.72 1.71 20.01
CA ASP A 234 -23.17 1.51 20.14
C ASP A 234 -23.52 0.36 21.10
N SER A 235 -22.57 -0.50 21.45
CA SER A 235 -22.86 -1.73 22.22
C SER A 235 -21.76 -2.16 23.20
N LYS A 236 -22.13 -2.94 24.22
CA LYS A 236 -21.18 -3.52 25.19
C LYS A 236 -20.14 -4.45 24.52
N PRO A 237 -20.52 -5.32 23.56
CA PRO A 237 -19.55 -6.10 22.79
C PRO A 237 -18.50 -5.25 22.05
N GLU A 238 -18.90 -4.16 21.41
CA GLU A 238 -17.96 -3.22 20.78
C GLU A 238 -17.05 -2.55 21.80
N GLN A 239 -17.58 -2.15 22.96
CA GLN A 239 -16.79 -1.58 24.06
C GLN A 239 -15.73 -2.57 24.56
N LEU A 240 -16.09 -3.84 24.74
CA LEU A 240 -15.14 -4.89 25.13
C LEU A 240 -14.03 -5.05 24.09
N LEU A 241 -14.38 -5.06 22.81
CA LEU A 241 -13.42 -5.14 21.70
C LEU A 241 -12.44 -3.95 21.72
N MET A 242 -12.98 -2.73 21.78
CA MET A 242 -12.19 -1.49 21.82
C MET A 242 -11.23 -1.47 23.01
N ILE A 243 -11.71 -1.78 24.22
CA ILE A 243 -10.89 -1.83 25.43
C ILE A 243 -9.78 -2.87 25.28
N THR A 244 -10.13 -4.08 24.84
CA THR A 244 -9.18 -5.19 24.74
C THR A 244 -8.04 -4.88 23.77
N TYR A 245 -8.33 -4.25 22.64
CA TYR A 245 -7.30 -3.83 21.70
C TYR A 245 -6.47 -2.65 22.23
N CYS A 246 -7.13 -1.60 22.74
CA CYS A 246 -6.45 -0.35 23.10
C CYS A 246 -5.51 -0.47 24.31
N VAL A 247 -5.69 -1.47 25.18
CA VAL A 247 -4.72 -1.76 26.26
C VAL A 247 -3.32 -2.02 25.70
N ARG A 248 -3.22 -2.56 24.48
CA ARG A 248 -1.94 -2.82 23.82
C ARG A 248 -1.15 -1.56 23.49
N TYR A 249 -1.81 -0.41 23.37
CA TYR A 249 -1.11 0.87 23.14
C TYR A 249 -0.25 1.30 24.33
N ALA A 250 -0.52 0.77 25.53
CA ALA A 250 0.29 1.03 26.71
C ALA A 250 1.53 0.12 26.82
N GLU A 251 1.65 -0.91 25.97
CA GLU A 251 2.80 -1.81 25.91
C GLU A 251 4.01 -1.13 25.22
N GLU A 252 5.21 -1.68 25.41
CA GLU A 252 6.41 -1.20 24.70
C GLU A 252 6.23 -1.37 23.18
N GLY A 253 6.45 -0.28 22.42
CA GLY A 253 6.17 -0.25 20.98
C GLY A 253 4.69 -0.21 20.60
N GLY A 254 3.77 -0.18 21.59
CA GLY A 254 2.33 -0.22 21.37
C GLY A 254 1.79 0.94 20.52
N PHE A 255 2.43 2.12 20.59
CA PHE A 255 2.06 3.29 19.79
C PHE A 255 2.28 3.11 18.28
N ASP A 256 3.14 2.19 17.89
CA ASP A 256 3.44 1.90 16.48
C ASP A 256 2.52 0.80 15.92
N LEU A 257 1.63 0.23 16.75
CA LEU A 257 0.56 -0.65 16.30
C LEU A 257 -0.48 0.12 15.47
N PRO A 258 -1.22 -0.59 14.58
CA PRO A 258 -2.30 0.01 13.83
C PRO A 258 -3.37 0.61 14.74
N ALA A 259 -3.86 1.79 14.37
CA ALA A 259 -4.93 2.46 15.08
C ALA A 259 -6.26 1.75 14.83
N LEU A 260 -6.97 1.36 15.89
CA LEU A 260 -8.31 0.78 15.81
C LEU A 260 -9.33 1.90 15.69
N ILE A 261 -9.88 2.06 14.49
CA ILE A 261 -10.76 3.17 14.14
C ILE A 261 -12.21 2.69 14.24
N PRO A 262 -13.00 3.14 15.21
CA PRO A 262 -14.39 2.71 15.35
C PRO A 262 -15.33 3.50 14.45
N GLN A 263 -16.44 2.87 14.09
CA GLN A 263 -17.62 3.48 13.47
C GLN A 263 -17.28 4.26 12.19
N VAL A 264 -16.67 3.58 11.21
CA VAL A 264 -16.21 4.19 9.96
C VAL A 264 -17.33 4.27 8.94
N TYR A 265 -17.69 5.49 8.53
CA TYR A 265 -18.77 5.74 7.57
C TYR A 265 -18.29 5.58 6.14
N LEU A 266 -19.11 4.92 5.33
CA LEU A 266 -18.85 4.68 3.91
C LEU A 266 -19.68 5.64 3.06
N HIS A 267 -19.05 6.24 2.05
CA HIS A 267 -19.79 6.94 1.00
C HIS A 267 -20.22 5.94 -0.09
N TYR A 268 -21.48 6.01 -0.50
CA TYR A 268 -22.03 5.15 -1.56
C TYR A 268 -22.32 5.96 -2.82
N ASP A 269 -22.09 5.34 -3.97
CA ASP A 269 -22.37 5.90 -5.29
C ASP A 269 -23.90 6.09 -5.49
N PRO A 270 -24.41 7.30 -5.80
CA PRO A 270 -25.82 7.56 -6.09
C PRO A 270 -26.36 6.84 -7.32
N TYR A 271 -25.54 6.27 -8.22
CA TYR A 271 -26.02 5.49 -9.37
C TYR A 271 -26.72 4.19 -8.95
N THR A 272 -26.51 3.67 -7.74
CA THR A 272 -27.28 2.54 -7.22
C THR A 272 -28.71 2.90 -6.79
N ARG A 273 -29.09 4.19 -6.75
CA ARG A 273 -30.49 4.61 -6.52
C ARG A 273 -31.40 4.39 -7.73
N LYS A 274 -30.86 4.40 -8.96
CA LYS A 274 -31.70 4.42 -10.18
C LYS A 274 -32.33 3.07 -10.55
N SER A 275 -31.96 1.97 -9.90
CA SER A 275 -32.42 0.63 -10.27
C SER A 275 -33.76 0.21 -9.65
N GLY A 276 -34.43 1.05 -8.86
CA GLY A 276 -35.82 0.84 -8.41
C GLY A 276 -36.06 -0.42 -7.53
N LYS A 277 -35.04 -1.25 -7.31
CA LYS A 277 -35.07 -2.41 -6.42
C LYS A 277 -34.74 -1.97 -5.01
N GLN A 278 -35.66 -1.25 -4.39
CA GLN A 278 -35.65 -1.06 -2.95
C GLN A 278 -35.96 -2.41 -2.28
N SER A 279 -34.91 -3.08 -1.77
CA SER A 279 -34.97 -3.79 -0.48
C SER A 279 -33.64 -4.37 0.03
N GLY A 280 -32.46 -4.01 -0.51
CA GLY A 280 -31.19 -4.63 -0.04
C GLY A 280 -29.91 -3.78 -0.09
N ALA A 281 -29.88 -2.68 -0.85
CA ALA A 281 -28.64 -1.89 -1.04
C ALA A 281 -28.37 -0.83 0.05
N LEU A 282 -29.19 -0.77 1.11
CA LEU A 282 -29.14 0.27 2.15
C LEU A 282 -28.40 -0.16 3.42
N TYR A 283 -27.83 -1.37 3.47
CA TYR A 283 -27.61 -2.03 4.75
C TYR A 283 -26.28 -1.71 5.47
N ARG A 284 -25.22 -1.32 4.75
CA ARG A 284 -23.92 -1.01 5.40
C ARG A 284 -23.42 0.39 5.06
N GLN A 285 -23.94 1.37 5.81
CA GLN A 285 -23.47 2.76 5.78
C GLN A 285 -22.20 2.96 6.63
N ARG A 286 -21.82 1.96 7.42
CA ARG A 286 -20.81 2.07 8.45
C ARG A 286 -20.18 0.70 8.75
N MET A 287 -18.87 0.67 8.96
CA MET A 287 -18.11 -0.45 9.48
C MET A 287 -17.89 -0.25 10.99
N ASP A 288 -18.00 -1.31 11.79
CA ASP A 288 -17.85 -1.18 13.25
C ASP A 288 -16.42 -0.80 13.64
N PHE A 289 -15.41 -1.46 13.07
CA PHE A 289 -14.00 -1.11 13.27
C PHE A 289 -13.18 -1.31 12.00
N LEU A 290 -12.16 -0.46 11.82
CA LEU A 290 -11.18 -0.53 10.75
C LEU A 290 -9.76 -0.48 11.33
N LEU A 291 -8.88 -1.32 10.79
CA LEU A 291 -7.43 -1.21 10.92
C LEU A 291 -6.81 -1.01 9.54
N LEU A 292 -5.87 -0.09 9.44
CA LEU A 292 -5.02 0.09 8.27
C LEU A 292 -3.62 -0.40 8.64
N ALA A 293 -3.30 -1.63 8.24
CA ALA A 293 -2.13 -2.35 8.76
C ALA A 293 -0.82 -2.07 7.97
N PRO A 294 0.36 -2.40 8.53
CA PRO A 294 1.67 -2.15 7.92
C PRO A 294 1.93 -2.85 6.60
N ASP A 295 1.33 -4.02 6.41
CA ASP A 295 1.33 -4.77 5.15
C ASP A 295 0.29 -4.25 4.12
N ARG A 296 -0.30 -3.08 4.40
CA ARG A 296 -1.35 -2.41 3.63
C ARG A 296 -2.70 -3.13 3.61
N SER A 297 -2.90 -4.14 4.47
CA SER A 297 -4.19 -4.77 4.65
C SER A 297 -5.21 -3.77 5.24
N ARG A 298 -6.40 -3.71 4.65
CA ARG A 298 -7.55 -2.97 5.20
C ARG A 298 -8.46 -3.96 5.91
N ILE A 299 -8.34 -4.01 7.23
CA ILE A 299 -8.98 -5.03 8.05
C ILE A 299 -10.22 -4.43 8.69
N VAL A 300 -11.36 -5.02 8.40
CA VAL A 300 -12.66 -4.66 8.96
C VAL A 300 -13.01 -5.68 10.03
N ILE A 301 -13.33 -5.18 11.23
CA ILE A 301 -13.79 -6.02 12.33
C ILE A 301 -15.21 -5.61 12.69
N GLU A 302 -16.10 -6.59 12.74
CA GLU A 302 -17.54 -6.41 12.82
C GLU A 302 -18.11 -7.18 14.01
N VAL A 303 -19.03 -6.56 14.75
CA VAL A 303 -19.60 -7.13 15.96
C VAL A 303 -21.09 -7.37 15.74
N ASP A 304 -21.45 -8.62 15.48
CA ASP A 304 -22.77 -9.00 15.02
C ASP A 304 -23.76 -9.26 16.14
N GLY A 305 -24.71 -8.34 16.34
CA GLY A 305 -25.84 -8.56 17.24
C GLY A 305 -27.05 -9.21 16.56
N VAL A 306 -28.05 -9.58 17.36
CA VAL A 306 -29.28 -10.21 16.88
C VAL A 306 -30.06 -9.33 15.88
N GLN A 307 -29.88 -8.01 15.96
CA GLN A 307 -30.44 -7.06 15.01
C GLN A 307 -29.93 -7.27 13.57
N HIS A 308 -28.79 -7.96 13.37
CA HIS A 308 -28.23 -8.16 12.04
C HIS A 308 -28.89 -9.30 11.25
N TYR A 309 -29.55 -10.22 11.94
CA TYR A 309 -30.15 -11.41 11.32
C TYR A 309 -31.53 -11.76 11.88
N GLY A 310 -32.06 -10.95 12.78
CA GLY A 310 -33.31 -11.22 13.49
C GLY A 310 -34.23 -10.01 13.55
N ARG A 311 -35.53 -10.27 13.61
CA ARG A 311 -36.57 -9.27 13.82
C ARG A 311 -37.06 -9.36 15.27
N PRO A 312 -37.20 -8.24 15.99
CA PRO A 312 -37.78 -8.26 17.33
C PRO A 312 -39.24 -8.72 17.27
N ASN A 313 -39.60 -9.63 18.17
CA ASN A 313 -40.96 -10.06 18.40
C ASN A 313 -41.67 -9.06 19.36
N PRO A 314 -43.01 -9.08 19.42
CA PRO A 314 -43.71 -8.37 20.48
C PRO A 314 -43.18 -8.78 21.87
N PRO A 315 -43.12 -7.85 22.84
CA PRO A 315 -42.73 -8.19 24.20
C PRO A 315 -43.63 -9.29 24.77
N ASP A 316 -43.05 -10.23 25.52
CA ASP A 316 -43.82 -11.22 26.28
C ASP A 316 -44.56 -10.55 27.47
N GLU A 317 -45.33 -11.35 28.23
CA GLU A 317 -46.08 -10.87 29.40
C GLU A 317 -45.17 -10.25 30.48
N GLN A 318 -43.87 -10.55 30.47
CA GLN A 318 -42.87 -10.00 31.37
C GLN A 318 -42.06 -8.85 30.72
N GLY A 319 -42.49 -8.37 29.54
CA GLY A 319 -41.86 -7.27 28.80
C GLY A 319 -40.57 -7.66 28.07
N ARG A 320 -40.22 -8.94 27.97
CA ARG A 320 -38.99 -9.39 27.31
C ARG A 320 -39.20 -9.46 25.80
N ILE A 321 -38.24 -8.91 25.05
CA ILE A 321 -38.24 -8.94 23.58
C ILE A 321 -37.41 -10.13 23.12
N THR A 322 -38.07 -11.14 22.56
CA THR A 322 -37.41 -12.22 21.81
C THR A 322 -37.20 -11.79 20.36
N HIS A 323 -36.36 -12.50 19.61
CA HIS A 323 -36.13 -12.20 18.20
C HIS A 323 -36.36 -13.45 17.35
N THR A 324 -36.98 -13.27 16.19
CA THR A 324 -37.14 -14.32 15.17
C THR A 324 -36.05 -14.16 14.13
N ALA A 325 -35.27 -15.20 13.88
CA ALA A 325 -34.25 -15.19 12.83
C ALA A 325 -34.90 -15.03 11.45
N VAL A 326 -34.30 -14.19 10.61
CA VAL A 326 -34.75 -13.85 9.27
C VAL A 326 -33.66 -14.27 8.27
N PRO A 327 -33.83 -15.41 7.56
CA PRO A 327 -32.81 -15.91 6.62
C PRO A 327 -32.40 -14.89 5.55
N ARG A 328 -33.32 -14.00 5.16
CA ARG A 328 -33.03 -12.94 4.19
C ARG A 328 -32.00 -11.93 4.70
N LEU A 329 -32.10 -11.50 5.97
CA LEU A 329 -31.14 -10.57 6.58
C LEU A 329 -29.75 -11.20 6.68
N TYR A 330 -29.70 -12.49 7.05
CA TYR A 330 -28.46 -13.25 7.03
C TYR A 330 -27.84 -13.31 5.62
N ALA A 331 -28.65 -13.62 4.60
CA ALA A 331 -28.19 -13.70 3.21
C ALA A 331 -27.64 -12.36 2.69
N GLU A 332 -28.29 -11.25 3.05
CA GLU A 332 -27.85 -9.87 2.74
C GLU A 332 -26.50 -9.57 3.42
N MET A 333 -26.37 -9.88 4.71
CA MET A 333 -25.12 -9.70 5.47
C MET A 333 -23.94 -10.44 4.84
N VAL A 334 -24.09 -11.73 4.51
CA VAL A 334 -22.99 -12.50 3.91
C VAL A 334 -22.70 -12.10 2.45
N ALA A 335 -23.67 -11.52 1.75
CA ALA A 335 -23.45 -10.97 0.41
C ALA A 335 -22.56 -9.72 0.47
N GLU A 336 -22.79 -8.84 1.44
CA GLU A 336 -21.95 -7.67 1.66
C GLU A 336 -20.52 -8.04 2.06
N ASP A 337 -20.34 -9.11 2.84
CA ASP A 337 -18.99 -9.60 3.16
C ASP A 337 -18.23 -10.03 1.91
N ARG A 338 -18.89 -10.78 1.03
CA ARG A 338 -18.27 -11.18 -0.24
C ARG A 338 -17.92 -9.95 -1.06
N ARG A 339 -18.82 -8.96 -1.12
CA ARG A 339 -18.57 -7.71 -1.86
C ARG A 339 -17.34 -6.98 -1.33
N LEU A 340 -17.21 -6.82 -0.01
CA LEU A 340 -16.07 -6.16 0.63
C LEU A 340 -14.77 -6.96 0.48
N ARG A 341 -14.82 -8.28 0.63
CA ARG A 341 -13.65 -9.15 0.40
C ARG A 341 -13.16 -9.08 -1.04
N LEU A 342 -14.09 -9.10 -2.01
CA LEU A 342 -13.76 -8.91 -3.43
C LEU A 342 -13.23 -7.50 -3.73
N ALA A 343 -13.59 -6.50 -2.91
CA ALA A 343 -13.02 -5.16 -2.96
C ALA A 343 -11.66 -5.03 -2.25
N GLY A 344 -11.10 -6.12 -1.70
CA GLY A 344 -9.78 -6.13 -1.06
C GLY A 344 -9.79 -5.89 0.45
N TYR A 345 -10.95 -5.90 1.11
CA TYR A 345 -10.99 -5.86 2.57
C TYR A 345 -10.79 -7.24 3.17
N GLU A 346 -10.02 -7.33 4.25
CA GLU A 346 -10.03 -8.50 5.13
C GLU A 346 -11.13 -8.30 6.19
N ILE A 347 -11.99 -9.29 6.42
CA ILE A 347 -13.16 -9.13 7.30
C ILE A 347 -13.19 -10.23 8.35
N TYR A 348 -13.26 -9.81 9.61
CA TYR A 348 -13.46 -10.65 10.78
C TYR A 348 -14.77 -10.26 11.48
N ARG A 349 -15.65 -11.24 11.69
CA ARG A 349 -16.93 -11.07 12.37
C ARG A 349 -16.91 -11.81 13.70
N PHE A 350 -17.38 -11.13 14.73
CA PHE A 350 -17.62 -11.70 16.06
C PHE A 350 -19.11 -11.64 16.33
N GLY A 351 -19.73 -12.80 16.58
CA GLY A 351 -21.09 -12.82 17.11
C GLY A 351 -21.11 -12.17 18.50
N GLY A 352 -22.10 -11.32 18.77
CA GLY A 352 -22.25 -10.65 20.07
C GLY A 352 -22.44 -11.63 21.24
N TRP A 353 -22.73 -12.91 20.96
CA TRP A 353 -22.69 -13.98 21.95
C TRP A 353 -21.27 -14.39 22.36
N GLU A 354 -20.31 -14.41 21.42
CA GLU A 354 -18.90 -14.74 21.67
C GLU A 354 -18.24 -13.72 22.60
N LEU A 355 -18.68 -12.47 22.51
CA LEU A 355 -18.13 -11.35 23.28
C LEU A 355 -18.85 -11.12 24.61
N LYS A 356 -19.61 -12.11 25.10
CA LYS A 356 -20.15 -12.11 26.46
C LYS A 356 -19.13 -12.68 27.44
N ASP A 357 -19.13 -12.15 28.66
CA ASP A 357 -18.30 -12.65 29.75
C ASP A 357 -18.68 -14.09 30.14
N PRO A 358 -17.74 -14.91 30.63
CA PRO A 358 -16.35 -14.55 30.97
C PRO A 358 -15.30 -14.81 29.87
N GLY A 359 -15.68 -15.40 28.73
CA GLY A 359 -14.73 -15.86 27.70
C GLY A 359 -14.36 -14.83 26.62
N GLY A 360 -15.18 -13.80 26.42
CA GLY A 360 -15.04 -12.87 25.30
C GLY A 360 -13.69 -12.12 25.27
N ARG A 361 -13.18 -11.70 26.42
CA ARG A 361 -11.88 -11.00 26.51
C ARG A 361 -10.71 -11.87 26.06
N GLN A 362 -10.64 -13.11 26.55
CA GLN A 362 -9.55 -14.03 26.21
C GLN A 362 -9.56 -14.39 24.72
N LEU A 363 -10.75 -14.54 24.14
CA LEU A 363 -10.93 -14.76 22.70
C LEU A 363 -10.37 -13.60 21.89
N LEU A 364 -10.70 -12.35 22.26
CA LEU A 364 -10.19 -11.15 21.60
C LEU A 364 -8.67 -10.97 21.77
N GLU A 365 -8.13 -11.23 22.95
CA GLU A 365 -6.68 -11.15 23.22
C GLU A 365 -5.88 -12.11 22.32
N SER A 366 -6.34 -13.36 22.22
CA SER A 366 -5.77 -14.38 21.34
C SER A 366 -5.87 -13.97 19.87
N PHE A 367 -7.07 -13.54 19.44
CA PHE A 367 -7.32 -13.08 18.08
C PHE A 367 -6.39 -11.93 17.68
N PHE A 368 -6.31 -10.87 18.48
CA PHE A 368 -5.48 -9.71 18.16
C PHE A 368 -3.99 -10.04 18.13
N THR A 369 -3.54 -10.97 18.96
CA THR A 369 -2.15 -11.47 18.90
C THR A 369 -1.87 -12.11 17.54
N SER A 370 -2.75 -13.01 17.09
CA SER A 370 -2.60 -13.66 15.78
C SER A 370 -2.77 -12.69 14.61
N LEU A 371 -3.72 -11.74 14.72
CA LEU A 371 -3.97 -10.72 13.70
C LEU A 371 -2.73 -9.84 13.49
N LEU A 372 -2.16 -9.30 14.56
CA LEU A 372 -0.99 -8.44 14.48
C LEU A 372 0.26 -9.20 14.00
N ALA A 373 0.41 -10.48 14.36
CA ALA A 373 1.49 -11.33 13.85
C ALA A 373 1.36 -11.60 12.35
N ARG A 374 0.13 -11.73 11.84
CA ARG A 374 -0.15 -11.94 10.40
C ARG A 374 0.16 -10.71 9.57
N HIS A 375 -0.10 -9.52 10.10
CA HIS A 375 -0.05 -8.25 9.36
C HIS A 375 1.17 -7.39 9.74
N GLN A 376 2.31 -8.03 10.02
CA GLN A 376 3.55 -7.30 10.27
C GLN A 376 4.08 -6.63 9.00
N LYS A 377 4.95 -5.62 9.17
CA LYS A 377 5.66 -5.00 8.04
C LYS A 377 6.41 -6.10 7.27
N PRO A 378 6.26 -6.20 5.94
CA PRO A 378 7.05 -7.14 5.15
C PRO A 378 8.54 -6.94 5.44
N ALA A 379 9.27 -8.03 5.66
CA ALA A 379 10.73 -7.95 5.69
C ALA A 379 11.20 -7.52 4.29
N LEU A 380 12.02 -6.46 4.26
CA LEU A 380 12.67 -5.97 3.04
C LEU A 380 13.55 -7.05 2.42
#